data_AF-A0A644F8Z1-F1
#
_entry.id   AF-A0A644F8Z1-F1
#
_cell.length_a   1.000
_cell.length_b   1.000
_cell.length_c   1.000
_cell.angle_alpha   90.00
_cell.angle_beta   90.00
_cell.angle_gamma   90.00
#
_symmetry.space_group_name_H-M   'P 1'
#
loop_
_entity.id
_entity.type
_entity.pdbx_description
1 polymer ?
#
loop_
_entity_poly.entity_id
_entity_poly.type
_entity_poly.pdbx_seq_one_letter_code
_entity_poly.pdbx_strand_id
1 'polypeptide(L)'
;MLLGFLLVCAVTQASCAAGCKTCDPGDQTCTACTNDSHKIQVDGKSCDAACPAHSAASSNVCECEGGYRPVTGENRCEKASNTQCNTPNCKTCDNPKTDNEICTECNDNNYLTPTKQCTQSCGAIGSYYDGDKACEPCDPSCAGCTTKGPAKCTACPPGKMLKYTNDDPSQGGSCVDECKAEMDGCAECGAVIGGTKYCSKCKEDKWAPQNGVCANSVTRNSFCTNAAGGVCTQCAADHFLQDGGCYKLGRQPGVQICAAVGPNSLCTTCVNGQRPDTNTGACPVCPTGCDTCTGTSSRAPECQSCLLGYYFDSDKKLCVKCTENSSAIQGVSSCVSCAPPSNNQGSVVCYLINDSGSTNKSSGLSTGAIAGIAVAAVIVVGGLVGFLCWWFLCRGKA
;
A
#
# COMPACT_ATOMS: atom_id res chain seq x y z
N MET A 1 -22.70 -8.22 85.66
CA MET A 1 -21.81 -8.77 84.62
C MET A 1 -22.37 -10.10 84.17
N LEU A 2 -22.98 -10.16 82.99
CA LEU A 2 -22.56 -11.01 81.88
C LEU A 2 -23.55 -10.79 80.73
N LEU A 3 -23.02 -10.25 79.63
CA LEU A 3 -23.69 -10.11 78.34
C LEU A 3 -23.76 -11.49 77.67
N GLY A 4 -24.94 -11.86 77.17
CA GLY A 4 -25.10 -12.91 76.15
C GLY A 4 -25.54 -12.27 74.84
N PHE A 5 -24.58 -11.95 73.97
CA PHE A 5 -24.84 -11.50 72.60
C PHE A 5 -25.24 -12.71 71.74
N LEU A 6 -26.52 -12.82 71.40
CA LEU A 6 -27.02 -13.73 70.37
C LEU A 6 -26.84 -13.03 69.01
N LEU A 7 -25.76 -13.36 68.32
CA LEU A 7 -25.52 -12.97 66.92
C LEU A 7 -26.32 -13.94 66.03
N VAL A 8 -27.48 -13.51 65.53
CA VAL A 8 -28.23 -14.23 64.50
C VAL A 8 -27.58 -13.92 63.15
N CYS A 9 -26.76 -14.83 62.63
CA CYS A 9 -26.33 -14.79 61.24
C CYS A 9 -27.54 -15.06 60.33
N ALA A 10 -28.17 -14.01 59.82
CA ALA A 10 -29.08 -14.11 58.69
C ALA A 10 -28.24 -14.47 57.45
N VAL A 11 -28.25 -15.75 57.06
CA VAL A 11 -27.75 -16.19 55.76
C VAL A 11 -28.73 -15.65 54.72
N THR A 12 -28.39 -14.53 54.09
CA THR A 12 -29.08 -14.07 52.88
C THR A 12 -28.84 -15.12 51.79
N GLN A 13 -29.86 -15.93 51.48
CA GLN A 13 -29.82 -16.79 50.29
C GLN A 13 -29.66 -15.87 49.07
N ALA A 14 -28.49 -15.91 48.43
CA ALA A 14 -28.29 -15.32 47.11
C ALA A 14 -29.26 -16.03 46.16
N SER A 15 -30.29 -15.32 45.69
CA SER A 15 -31.22 -15.85 44.70
C SER A 15 -30.49 -15.89 43.36
N CYS A 16 -30.16 -17.09 42.91
CA CYS A 16 -29.59 -17.30 41.59
C CYS A 16 -30.59 -16.85 40.51
N ALA A 17 -30.06 -16.35 39.39
CA ALA A 17 -30.86 -15.93 38.24
C ALA A 17 -31.66 -17.09 37.62
N ALA A 18 -32.59 -16.76 36.71
CA ALA A 18 -33.59 -17.68 36.18
C ALA A 18 -32.98 -18.98 35.60
N GLY A 19 -33.46 -20.14 36.07
CA GLY A 19 -33.06 -21.46 35.58
C GLY A 19 -31.76 -22.03 36.19
N CYS A 20 -31.13 -21.29 37.11
CA CYS A 20 -29.88 -21.69 37.73
C CYS A 20 -30.09 -22.41 39.08
N LYS A 21 -29.47 -23.59 39.26
CA LYS A 21 -29.52 -24.41 40.48
C LYS A 21 -28.51 -23.97 41.52
N THR A 22 -27.30 -23.63 41.09
CA THR A 22 -26.21 -23.14 41.95
C THR A 22 -25.51 -21.99 41.26
N CYS A 23 -25.21 -20.92 42.00
CA CYS A 23 -24.49 -19.76 41.50
C CYS A 23 -23.41 -19.30 42.46
N ASP A 24 -22.37 -18.66 41.93
CA ASP A 24 -21.34 -18.05 42.75
C ASP A 24 -21.87 -16.73 43.38
N PRO A 25 -21.78 -16.55 44.70
CA PRO A 25 -22.30 -15.35 45.37
C PRO A 25 -21.50 -14.07 45.07
N GLY A 26 -20.30 -14.16 44.48
CA GLY A 26 -19.47 -13.00 44.15
C GLY A 26 -19.91 -12.24 42.90
N ASP A 27 -20.31 -12.96 41.84
CA ASP A 27 -20.61 -12.39 40.52
C ASP A 27 -21.97 -12.87 39.93
N GLN A 28 -22.72 -13.66 40.69
CA GLN A 28 -23.98 -14.28 40.29
C GLN A 28 -23.87 -15.18 39.04
N THR A 29 -22.68 -15.74 38.78
CA THR A 29 -22.48 -16.69 37.67
C THR A 29 -23.14 -18.02 37.97
N CYS A 30 -23.83 -18.58 36.98
CA CYS A 30 -24.48 -19.87 37.08
C CYS A 30 -23.48 -21.01 36.89
N THR A 31 -23.39 -21.92 37.86
CA THR A 31 -22.47 -23.06 37.83
C THR A 31 -23.16 -24.39 37.51
N ALA A 32 -24.48 -24.46 37.69
CA ALA A 32 -25.29 -25.58 37.23
C ALA A 32 -26.73 -25.15 36.95
N CYS A 33 -27.34 -25.70 35.91
CA CYS A 33 -28.75 -25.49 35.58
C CYS A 33 -29.67 -26.37 36.44
N THR A 34 -30.90 -25.90 36.67
CA THR A 34 -31.92 -26.69 37.39
C THR A 34 -32.36 -27.92 36.58
N ASN A 35 -32.35 -27.80 35.25
CA ASN A 35 -32.56 -28.91 34.33
C ASN A 35 -31.21 -29.36 33.75
N ASP A 36 -30.84 -30.62 33.96
CA ASP A 36 -29.57 -31.19 33.49
C ASP A 36 -29.46 -31.23 31.96
N SER A 37 -30.57 -31.09 31.23
CA SER A 37 -30.59 -30.98 29.77
C SER A 37 -30.25 -29.57 29.28
N HIS A 38 -30.41 -28.54 30.12
CA HIS A 38 -30.14 -27.14 29.75
C HIS A 38 -28.63 -26.84 29.77
N LYS A 39 -28.27 -25.70 29.16
CA LYS A 39 -26.91 -25.22 28.98
C LYS A 39 -26.81 -23.83 29.59
N ILE A 40 -25.70 -23.59 30.31
CA ILE A 40 -25.37 -22.27 30.83
C ILE A 40 -25.12 -21.35 29.63
N GLN A 41 -25.81 -20.23 29.57
CA GLN A 41 -25.83 -19.34 28.43
C GLN A 41 -24.55 -18.48 28.36
N VAL A 42 -24.32 -17.80 27.23
CA VAL A 42 -23.06 -17.06 26.97
C VAL A 42 -22.86 -15.87 27.92
N ASP A 43 -23.94 -15.40 28.56
CA ASP A 43 -23.90 -14.36 29.59
C ASP A 43 -23.41 -14.89 30.96
N GLY A 44 -23.29 -16.21 31.11
CA GLY A 44 -22.93 -16.90 32.34
C GLY A 44 -23.98 -16.79 33.45
N LYS A 45 -25.18 -16.27 33.17
CA LYS A 45 -26.20 -15.92 34.19
C LYS A 45 -27.50 -16.68 34.03
N SER A 46 -27.76 -17.25 32.86
CA SER A 46 -29.02 -17.94 32.57
C SER A 46 -28.80 -19.36 32.04
N CYS A 47 -29.87 -20.17 32.03
CA CYS A 47 -29.86 -21.55 31.54
C CYS A 47 -31.02 -21.80 30.57
N ASP A 48 -30.73 -22.32 29.38
CA ASP A 48 -31.74 -22.64 28.35
C ASP A 48 -31.41 -23.96 27.64
N ALA A 49 -32.38 -24.53 26.94
CA ALA A 49 -32.25 -25.80 26.21
C ALA A 49 -31.31 -25.70 25.00
N ALA A 50 -31.20 -24.52 24.40
CA ALA A 50 -30.33 -24.25 23.25
C ALA A 50 -29.35 -23.10 23.54
N CYS A 51 -28.25 -23.07 22.80
CA CYS A 51 -27.34 -21.92 22.79
C CYS A 51 -27.83 -20.85 21.80
N PRO A 52 -27.56 -19.55 22.05
CA PRO A 52 -27.95 -18.47 21.15
C PRO A 52 -27.26 -18.58 19.79
N ALA A 53 -27.73 -17.79 18.81
CA ALA A 53 -27.13 -17.78 17.48
C ALA A 53 -25.61 -17.51 17.53
N HIS A 54 -24.86 -18.23 16.69
CA HIS A 54 -23.38 -18.16 16.61
C HIS A 54 -22.66 -18.59 17.90
N SER A 55 -23.23 -19.57 18.61
CA SER A 55 -22.61 -20.21 19.77
C SER A 55 -22.92 -21.72 19.79
N ALA A 56 -22.03 -22.48 20.42
CA ALA A 56 -22.14 -23.93 20.55
C ALA A 56 -21.85 -24.36 21.99
N ALA A 57 -22.42 -25.49 22.40
CA ALA A 57 -22.21 -26.03 23.75
C ALA A 57 -20.84 -26.72 23.86
N SER A 58 -20.01 -26.25 24.79
CA SER A 58 -18.78 -26.87 25.25
C SER A 58 -18.98 -27.24 26.72
N SER A 59 -18.96 -28.54 27.04
CA SER A 59 -19.10 -29.03 28.43
C SER A 59 -20.30 -28.45 29.21
N ASN A 60 -21.46 -28.34 28.56
CA ASN A 60 -22.70 -27.74 29.08
C ASN A 60 -22.71 -26.22 29.29
N VAL A 61 -21.70 -25.51 28.81
CA VAL A 61 -21.64 -24.05 28.74
C VAL A 61 -21.68 -23.62 27.27
N CYS A 62 -22.49 -22.63 26.94
CA CYS A 62 -22.54 -22.05 25.61
C CYS A 62 -21.33 -21.12 25.43
N GLU A 63 -20.54 -21.39 24.40
CA GLU A 63 -19.38 -20.58 24.00
C GLU A 63 -19.63 -20.03 22.58
N CYS A 64 -19.28 -18.76 22.33
CA CYS A 64 -19.41 -18.20 20.99
C CYS A 64 -18.51 -18.94 19.99
N GLU A 65 -19.04 -19.19 18.80
CA GLU A 65 -18.31 -19.85 17.72
C GLU A 65 -17.19 -18.95 17.17
N GLY A 66 -16.21 -19.56 16.48
CA GLY A 66 -15.06 -18.85 15.93
C GLY A 66 -15.45 -17.62 15.09
N GLY A 67 -14.92 -16.45 15.46
CA GLY A 67 -15.24 -15.17 14.81
C GLY A 67 -16.31 -14.33 15.52
N TYR A 68 -16.91 -14.85 16.58
CA TYR A 68 -17.86 -14.14 17.44
C TYR A 68 -17.33 -14.02 18.88
N ARG A 69 -17.77 -12.98 19.58
CA ARG A 69 -17.47 -12.76 21.00
C ARG A 69 -18.75 -12.51 21.80
N PRO A 70 -18.78 -12.86 23.10
CA PRO A 70 -19.95 -12.57 23.94
C PRO A 70 -20.07 -11.07 24.17
N VAL A 71 -21.30 -10.57 24.18
CA VAL A 71 -21.60 -9.18 24.52
C VAL A 71 -21.77 -9.07 26.03
N THR A 72 -20.99 -8.18 26.67
CA THR A 72 -21.00 -8.04 28.12
C THR A 72 -22.39 -7.68 28.63
N GLY A 73 -22.98 -8.58 29.43
CA GLY A 73 -24.30 -8.38 30.03
C GLY A 73 -25.49 -8.79 29.16
N GLU A 74 -25.26 -9.35 27.97
CA GLU A 74 -26.32 -9.84 27.08
C GLU A 74 -26.11 -11.31 26.72
N ASN A 75 -27.21 -12.07 26.58
CA ASN A 75 -27.17 -13.45 26.09
C ASN A 75 -27.09 -13.51 24.55
N ARG A 76 -26.06 -12.89 23.96
CA ARG A 76 -25.79 -12.98 22.52
C ARG A 76 -24.32 -12.89 22.19
N CYS A 77 -23.98 -13.46 21.03
CA CYS A 77 -22.69 -13.32 20.41
C CYS A 77 -22.75 -12.25 19.31
N GLU A 78 -21.74 -11.38 19.25
CA GLU A 78 -21.56 -10.40 18.17
C GLU A 78 -20.29 -10.69 17.38
N LYS A 79 -20.25 -10.21 16.13
CA LYS A 79 -19.08 -10.35 15.27
C LYS A 79 -17.90 -9.56 15.87
N ALA A 80 -16.77 -10.21 16.12
CA ALA A 80 -15.63 -9.55 16.73
C ALA A 80 -14.98 -8.52 15.77
N SER A 81 -14.97 -7.24 16.13
CA SER A 81 -14.30 -6.19 15.34
C SER A 81 -12.77 -6.21 15.54
N ASN A 82 -12.02 -6.19 14.43
CA ASN A 82 -10.58 -5.88 14.31
C ASN A 82 -9.56 -6.71 15.13
N THR A 83 -9.94 -7.90 15.62
CA THR A 83 -9.07 -8.79 16.43
C THR A 83 -8.91 -10.20 15.84
N GLN A 84 -9.35 -10.38 14.60
CA GLN A 84 -9.37 -11.68 13.92
C GLN A 84 -8.11 -11.91 13.09
N CYS A 85 -7.51 -10.86 12.52
CA CYS A 85 -6.36 -10.96 11.63
C CYS A 85 -5.08 -10.41 12.30
N ASN A 86 -3.94 -11.04 12.03
CA ASN A 86 -2.61 -10.56 12.40
C ASN A 86 -2.13 -9.42 11.47
N THR A 87 -2.61 -9.42 10.21
CA THR A 87 -2.23 -8.43 9.20
C THR A 87 -2.68 -7.03 9.61
N PRO A 88 -1.75 -6.04 9.73
CA PRO A 88 -2.11 -4.68 10.12
C PRO A 88 -3.12 -4.06 9.17
N ASN A 89 -4.12 -3.36 9.73
CA ASN A 89 -5.21 -2.71 9.00
C ASN A 89 -6.10 -3.67 8.16
N CYS A 90 -6.04 -4.98 8.42
CA CYS A 90 -6.89 -5.96 7.76
C CYS A 90 -8.24 -6.11 8.47
N LYS A 91 -9.33 -5.95 7.71
CA LYS A 91 -10.71 -6.07 8.18
C LYS A 91 -11.21 -7.51 8.13
N THR A 92 -10.92 -8.21 7.04
CA THR A 92 -11.26 -9.64 6.87
C THR A 92 -10.07 -10.40 6.30
N CYS A 93 -9.88 -11.64 6.75
CA CYS A 93 -8.80 -12.51 6.30
C CYS A 93 -9.23 -13.96 6.26
N ASP A 94 -8.55 -14.74 5.42
CA ASP A 94 -8.58 -16.19 5.43
C ASP A 94 -7.49 -16.72 6.37
N ASN A 95 -7.71 -17.87 7.01
CA ASN A 95 -6.80 -18.51 7.96
C ASN A 95 -6.29 -17.59 9.09
N PRO A 96 -7.21 -16.94 9.84
CA PRO A 96 -6.87 -15.95 10.86
C PRO A 96 -5.90 -16.51 11.90
N LYS A 97 -4.92 -15.69 12.30
CA LYS A 97 -3.94 -16.00 13.36
C LYS A 97 -3.02 -17.19 13.06
N THR A 98 -2.81 -17.50 11.78
CA THR A 98 -1.87 -18.54 11.34
C THR A 98 -0.76 -17.93 10.48
N ASP A 99 0.31 -18.68 10.23
CA ASP A 99 1.40 -18.25 9.35
C ASP A 99 0.97 -18.11 7.88
N ASN A 100 -0.16 -18.72 7.49
CA ASN A 100 -0.73 -18.65 6.15
C ASN A 100 -1.97 -17.73 6.08
N GLU A 101 -2.06 -16.76 6.98
CA GLU A 101 -3.12 -15.75 6.96
C GLU A 101 -3.05 -14.90 5.68
N ILE A 102 -4.20 -14.67 5.05
CA ILE A 102 -4.31 -13.86 3.83
C ILE A 102 -5.38 -12.78 4.04
N CYS A 103 -5.00 -11.50 3.98
CA CYS A 103 -5.99 -10.43 4.03
C CYS A 103 -6.83 -10.38 2.75
N THR A 104 -8.15 -10.27 2.92
CA THR A 104 -9.14 -10.23 1.83
C THR A 104 -9.85 -8.88 1.73
N GLU A 105 -9.97 -8.14 2.82
CA GLU A 105 -10.51 -6.78 2.85
C GLU A 105 -9.72 -5.94 3.85
N CYS A 106 -9.33 -4.73 3.46
CA CYS A 106 -8.68 -3.77 4.36
C CYS A 106 -9.72 -2.90 5.10
N ASN A 107 -9.29 -2.29 6.20
CA ASN A 107 -10.08 -1.28 6.89
C ASN A 107 -10.36 -0.08 5.99
N ASP A 108 -11.43 0.68 6.29
CA ASP A 108 -11.80 1.85 5.51
C ASP A 108 -10.60 2.82 5.36
N ASN A 109 -10.48 3.44 4.18
CA ASN A 109 -9.35 4.28 3.75
C ASN A 109 -8.01 3.54 3.52
N ASN A 110 -8.00 2.21 3.47
CA ASN A 110 -6.85 1.41 3.07
C ASN A 110 -7.16 0.60 1.82
N TYR A 111 -6.10 0.25 1.09
CA TYR A 111 -6.15 -0.50 -0.15
C TYR A 111 -5.39 -1.81 0.00
N LEU A 112 -5.97 -2.88 -0.55
CA LEU A 112 -5.35 -4.19 -0.60
C LEU A 112 -4.24 -4.22 -1.65
N THR A 113 -3.02 -4.55 -1.24
CA THR A 113 -1.86 -4.69 -2.14
C THR A 113 -1.84 -6.05 -2.86
N PRO A 114 -1.00 -6.22 -3.90
CA PRO A 114 -0.83 -7.52 -4.56
C PRO A 114 -0.40 -8.64 -3.61
N THR A 115 0.42 -8.32 -2.60
CA THR A 115 0.87 -9.25 -1.55
C THR A 115 -0.15 -9.44 -0.41
N LYS A 116 -1.38 -8.96 -0.58
CA LYS A 116 -2.47 -9.11 0.41
C LYS A 116 -2.15 -8.43 1.75
N GLN A 117 -1.44 -7.32 1.68
CA GLN A 117 -1.22 -6.39 2.78
C GLN A 117 -2.12 -5.16 2.60
N CYS A 118 -2.23 -4.33 3.62
CA CYS A 118 -3.01 -3.10 3.56
C CYS A 118 -2.10 -1.87 3.58
N THR A 119 -2.29 -0.96 2.63
CA THR A 119 -1.59 0.34 2.55
C THR A 119 -2.59 1.49 2.48
N GLN A 120 -2.22 2.66 2.98
CA GLN A 120 -3.06 3.87 2.87
C GLN A 120 -2.98 4.55 1.50
N SER A 121 -1.93 4.25 0.74
CA SER A 121 -1.76 4.76 -0.63
C SER A 121 -1.01 3.76 -1.49
N CYS A 122 -1.55 3.48 -2.67
CA CYS A 122 -0.95 2.60 -3.65
C CYS A 122 0.18 3.27 -4.43
N GLY A 123 0.18 4.60 -4.54
CA GLY A 123 1.32 5.34 -5.12
C GLY A 123 2.60 5.17 -4.31
N ALA A 124 2.49 4.99 -2.99
CA ALA A 124 3.63 4.74 -2.10
C ALA A 124 4.31 3.38 -2.34
N ILE A 125 3.64 2.45 -3.03
CA ILE A 125 4.24 1.16 -3.37
C ILE A 125 4.85 1.14 -4.79
N GLY A 126 4.76 2.24 -5.55
CA GLY A 126 5.39 2.40 -6.86
C GLY A 126 4.39 2.52 -8.00
N SER A 127 4.51 1.67 -9.02
CA SER A 127 3.69 1.69 -10.25
C SER A 127 2.24 1.22 -10.04
N TYR A 128 1.57 1.70 -8.99
CA TYR A 128 0.19 1.41 -8.67
C TYR A 128 -0.56 2.70 -8.37
N TYR A 129 -1.87 2.70 -8.61
CA TYR A 129 -2.77 3.77 -8.22
C TYR A 129 -3.88 3.24 -7.32
N ASP A 130 -4.54 4.16 -6.63
CA ASP A 130 -5.65 3.88 -5.72
C ASP A 130 -6.88 3.47 -6.55
N GLY A 131 -7.13 2.16 -6.64
CA GLY A 131 -8.29 1.58 -7.31
C GLY A 131 -9.49 1.42 -6.37
N ASP A 132 -10.44 0.57 -6.76
CA ASP A 132 -11.59 0.27 -5.88
C ASP A 132 -11.17 -0.69 -4.75
N LYS A 133 -10.88 -0.12 -3.57
CA LYS A 133 -10.43 -0.83 -2.33
C LYS A 133 -9.15 -1.68 -2.47
N ALA A 134 -8.50 -1.63 -3.63
CA ALA A 134 -7.28 -2.36 -3.93
C ALA A 134 -6.32 -1.52 -4.75
N CYS A 135 -5.05 -1.88 -4.72
CA CYS A 135 -4.03 -1.26 -5.56
C CYS A 135 -4.09 -1.83 -6.97
N GLU A 136 -4.34 -0.95 -7.94
CA GLU A 136 -4.38 -1.31 -9.35
C GLU A 136 -3.09 -0.91 -10.05
N PRO A 137 -2.53 -1.78 -10.91
CA PRO A 137 -1.27 -1.48 -11.58
C PRO A 137 -1.43 -0.37 -12.61
N CYS A 138 -0.44 0.50 -12.69
CA CYS A 138 -0.28 1.44 -13.79
C CYS A 138 0.00 0.73 -15.11
N ASP A 139 -0.10 1.49 -16.21
CA ASP A 139 0.44 1.02 -17.49
C ASP A 139 1.94 0.70 -17.36
N PRO A 140 2.46 -0.40 -17.94
CA PRO A 140 3.87 -0.78 -17.81
C PRO A 140 4.87 0.27 -18.29
N SER A 141 4.43 1.24 -19.10
CA SER A 141 5.25 2.37 -19.54
C SER A 141 5.43 3.47 -18.47
N CYS A 142 4.66 3.44 -17.38
CA CYS A 142 4.66 4.45 -16.32
C CYS A 142 5.38 3.95 -15.04
N ALA A 143 6.11 4.83 -14.37
CA ALA A 143 6.59 4.59 -13.01
C ALA A 143 5.55 4.99 -11.94
N GLY A 144 4.60 5.84 -12.30
CA GLY A 144 3.43 6.20 -11.50
C GLY A 144 2.36 6.77 -12.42
N CYS A 145 1.09 6.71 -12.02
CA CYS A 145 -0.04 7.12 -12.86
C CYS A 145 -1.21 7.63 -12.02
N THR A 146 -2.13 8.37 -12.65
CA THR A 146 -3.39 8.78 -12.03
C THR A 146 -4.48 7.71 -12.14
N THR A 147 -4.42 6.91 -13.20
CA THR A 147 -5.33 5.80 -13.47
C THR A 147 -4.74 4.93 -14.59
N LYS A 148 -5.48 3.91 -15.03
CA LYS A 148 -5.10 3.03 -16.12
C LYS A 148 -4.88 3.78 -17.44
N GLY A 149 -3.76 3.49 -18.10
CA GLY A 149 -3.50 3.82 -19.50
C GLY A 149 -2.15 4.53 -19.74
N PRO A 150 -1.61 4.43 -20.96
CA PRO A 150 -0.25 4.89 -21.30
C PRO A 150 -0.12 6.42 -21.44
N ALA A 151 -1.24 7.15 -21.34
CA ALA A 151 -1.28 8.61 -21.34
C ALA A 151 -1.69 9.18 -19.96
N LYS A 152 -1.65 8.34 -18.92
CA LYS A 152 -2.04 8.68 -17.55
C LYS A 152 -0.85 8.64 -16.58
N CYS A 153 0.38 8.63 -17.08
CA CYS A 153 1.57 8.63 -16.26
C CYS A 153 1.72 9.97 -15.50
N THR A 154 2.16 9.90 -14.25
CA THR A 154 2.58 11.03 -13.41
C THR A 154 4.08 11.02 -13.14
N ALA A 155 4.70 9.85 -13.31
CA ALA A 155 6.14 9.64 -13.24
C ALA A 155 6.55 8.62 -14.32
N CYS A 156 7.77 8.78 -14.82
CA CYS A 156 8.33 7.92 -15.85
C CYS A 156 9.51 7.10 -15.32
N PRO A 157 9.75 5.91 -15.87
CA PRO A 157 10.95 5.14 -15.56
C PRO A 157 12.23 5.95 -15.86
N PRO A 158 13.36 5.67 -15.19
CA PRO A 158 14.63 6.31 -15.50
C PRO A 158 14.97 6.24 -17.00
N GLY A 159 15.49 7.34 -17.55
CA GLY A 159 15.78 7.46 -18.98
C GLY A 159 14.56 7.81 -19.85
N LYS A 160 13.41 8.13 -19.25
CA LYS A 160 12.21 8.62 -19.95
C LYS A 160 11.66 9.89 -19.31
N MET A 161 11.23 10.83 -20.15
CA MET A 161 10.62 12.08 -19.71
C MET A 161 9.11 12.03 -19.83
N LEU A 162 8.42 12.74 -18.94
CA LEU A 162 6.96 12.86 -18.98
C LEU A 162 6.53 13.94 -19.97
N LYS A 163 5.81 13.54 -21.01
CA LYS A 163 5.10 14.44 -21.91
C LYS A 163 3.64 14.51 -21.51
N TYR A 164 3.23 15.62 -20.90
CA TYR A 164 1.85 15.84 -20.49
C TYR A 164 0.87 15.82 -21.68
N THR A 165 -0.32 15.28 -21.44
CA THR A 165 -1.41 15.25 -22.44
C THR A 165 -1.87 16.66 -22.80
N ASN A 166 -1.89 17.56 -21.81
CA ASN A 166 -2.27 18.96 -21.94
C ASN A 166 -1.56 19.77 -20.82
N ASP A 167 -1.96 21.03 -20.64
CA ASP A 167 -1.37 21.89 -19.61
C ASP A 167 -1.82 21.56 -18.17
N ASP A 168 -2.81 20.68 -17.99
CA ASP A 168 -3.31 20.24 -16.69
C ASP A 168 -2.52 19.00 -16.20
N PRO A 169 -1.65 19.13 -15.19
CA PRO A 169 -0.85 18.03 -14.69
C PRO A 169 -1.67 16.89 -14.10
N SER A 170 -2.91 17.15 -13.67
CA SER A 170 -3.80 16.13 -13.08
C SER A 170 -4.27 15.09 -14.10
N GLN A 171 -4.20 15.41 -15.41
CA GLN A 171 -4.56 14.48 -16.47
C GLN A 171 -3.46 13.48 -16.81
N GLY A 172 -2.25 13.68 -16.26
CA GLY A 172 -1.08 12.88 -16.55
C GLY A 172 -0.56 13.08 -17.98
N GLY A 173 0.29 12.15 -18.40
CA GLY A 173 0.92 12.17 -19.71
C GLY A 173 1.47 10.82 -20.15
N SER A 174 2.24 10.84 -21.23
CA SER A 174 2.94 9.66 -21.75
C SER A 174 4.44 9.79 -21.52
N CYS A 175 5.08 8.67 -21.22
CA CYS A 175 6.53 8.61 -21.09
C CYS A 175 7.17 8.50 -22.47
N VAL A 176 7.96 9.51 -22.83
CA VAL A 176 8.74 9.55 -24.07
C VAL A 176 10.22 9.43 -23.77
N ASP A 177 11.03 9.18 -24.79
CA ASP A 177 12.48 9.06 -24.61
C ASP A 177 13.08 10.34 -24.02
N GLU A 178 14.10 10.19 -23.20
CA GLU A 178 14.90 11.31 -22.70
C GLU A 178 15.55 12.14 -23.83
N CYS A 179 16.08 13.30 -23.46
CA CYS A 179 16.71 14.22 -24.39
C CYS A 179 17.84 13.53 -25.17
N LYS A 180 17.81 13.69 -26.49
CA LYS A 180 18.88 13.32 -27.42
C LYS A 180 19.39 14.59 -28.09
N ALA A 181 20.70 14.80 -28.04
CA ALA A 181 21.31 15.98 -28.63
C ALA A 181 20.96 16.06 -30.12
N GLU A 182 20.83 17.28 -30.62
CA GLU A 182 20.46 17.59 -32.01
C GLU A 182 19.01 17.24 -32.42
N MET A 183 18.19 16.68 -31.52
CA MET A 183 16.77 16.41 -31.76
C MET A 183 15.86 17.44 -31.08
N ASP A 184 14.67 17.66 -31.66
CA ASP A 184 13.61 18.53 -31.12
C ASP A 184 14.08 19.95 -30.70
N GLY A 185 15.01 20.52 -31.47
CA GLY A 185 15.54 21.88 -31.24
C GLY A 185 16.55 21.98 -30.08
N CYS A 186 16.89 20.87 -29.43
CA CYS A 186 17.89 20.85 -28.37
C CYS A 186 19.32 20.72 -28.94
N ALA A 187 20.21 21.61 -28.52
CA ALA A 187 21.63 21.53 -28.82
C ALA A 187 22.38 20.64 -27.82
N GLU A 188 22.08 20.78 -26.52
CA GLU A 188 22.79 20.06 -25.46
C GLU A 188 21.81 19.46 -24.44
N CYS A 189 21.99 18.17 -24.14
CA CYS A 189 21.23 17.44 -23.11
C CYS A 189 22.02 17.32 -21.81
N GLY A 190 22.35 18.45 -21.20
CA GLY A 190 23.20 18.51 -20.00
C GLY A 190 22.44 18.43 -18.67
N ALA A 191 21.13 18.63 -18.66
CA ALA A 191 20.33 18.59 -17.44
C ALA A 191 19.95 17.14 -17.11
N VAL A 192 20.38 16.62 -15.96
CA VAL A 192 20.06 15.24 -15.52
C VAL A 192 19.24 15.32 -14.25
N ILE A 193 17.95 14.98 -14.35
CA ILE A 193 16.99 15.10 -13.25
C ILE A 193 16.30 13.75 -13.06
N GLY A 194 16.37 13.18 -11.86
CA GLY A 194 15.79 11.86 -11.57
C GLY A 194 16.35 10.74 -12.46
N GLY A 195 17.62 10.85 -12.87
CA GLY A 195 18.26 9.89 -13.78
C GLY A 195 17.80 9.97 -15.24
N THR A 196 17.07 11.02 -15.62
CA THR A 196 16.60 11.27 -16.99
C THR A 196 17.27 12.52 -17.54
N LYS A 197 17.70 12.48 -18.80
CA LYS A 197 18.28 13.64 -19.50
C LYS A 197 17.21 14.56 -20.05
N TYR A 198 17.43 15.85 -19.85
CA TYR A 198 16.62 16.96 -20.32
C TYR A 198 17.50 17.94 -21.10
N CYS A 199 16.87 18.76 -21.93
CA CYS A 199 17.58 19.79 -22.65
C CYS A 199 18.09 20.87 -21.69
N SER A 200 19.38 21.19 -21.77
CA SER A 200 20.01 22.30 -21.03
C SER A 200 20.25 23.52 -21.93
N LYS A 201 20.20 23.36 -23.26
CA LYS A 201 20.42 24.45 -24.22
C LYS A 201 19.75 24.18 -25.56
N CYS A 202 19.02 25.17 -26.05
CA CYS A 202 18.36 25.15 -27.35
C CYS A 202 19.28 25.64 -28.47
N LYS A 203 18.94 25.29 -29.71
CA LYS A 203 19.68 25.71 -30.90
C LYS A 203 19.41 27.18 -31.23
N GLU A 204 18.16 27.62 -31.06
CA GLU A 204 17.74 28.97 -31.37
C GLU A 204 18.12 29.93 -30.24
N ASP A 205 18.80 31.03 -30.57
CA ASP A 205 19.34 31.99 -29.58
C ASP A 205 18.29 32.56 -28.63
N LYS A 206 17.07 32.77 -29.13
CA LYS A 206 15.93 33.33 -28.37
C LYS A 206 15.00 32.25 -27.81
N TRP A 207 15.44 30.99 -27.79
CA TRP A 207 14.72 29.90 -27.16
C TRP A 207 15.43 29.52 -25.87
N ALA A 208 14.72 28.83 -25.00
CA ALA A 208 15.30 28.26 -23.79
C ALA A 208 14.57 26.96 -23.41
N PRO A 209 15.19 26.08 -22.62
CA PRO A 209 14.50 24.92 -22.09
C PRO A 209 13.40 25.33 -21.10
N GLN A 210 12.16 24.95 -21.39
CA GLN A 210 11.03 25.01 -20.49
C GLN A 210 10.73 23.59 -20.01
N ASN A 211 10.90 23.32 -18.72
CA ASN A 211 10.79 21.97 -18.16
C ASN A 211 11.64 20.93 -18.92
N GLY A 212 12.81 21.35 -19.41
CA GLY A 212 13.72 20.47 -20.13
C GLY A 212 13.42 20.24 -21.62
N VAL A 213 12.44 20.94 -22.19
CA VAL A 213 12.11 20.91 -23.63
C VAL A 213 12.27 22.31 -24.22
N CYS A 214 12.83 22.41 -25.41
CA CYS A 214 13.05 23.71 -26.05
C CYS A 214 11.75 24.40 -26.45
N ALA A 215 11.61 25.65 -26.03
CA ALA A 215 10.46 26.49 -26.32
C ALA A 215 10.88 27.94 -26.60
N ASN A 216 10.07 28.62 -27.42
CA ASN A 216 10.29 30.02 -27.76
C ASN A 216 9.97 30.92 -26.54
N SER A 217 10.96 31.68 -26.08
CA SER A 217 10.82 32.53 -24.89
C SER A 217 10.22 33.91 -25.19
N VAL A 218 10.05 34.31 -26.47
CA VAL A 218 9.59 35.65 -26.86
C VAL A 218 8.05 35.73 -27.00
N THR A 219 7.33 34.76 -26.45
CA THR A 219 5.85 34.73 -26.49
C THR A 219 5.25 35.61 -25.40
N ARG A 220 3.95 35.96 -25.52
CA ARG A 220 3.25 36.87 -24.57
C ARG A 220 3.23 36.39 -23.11
N ASN A 221 3.52 35.11 -22.86
CA ASN A 221 3.61 34.49 -21.53
C ASN A 221 4.98 33.81 -21.40
N SER A 222 6.05 34.60 -21.45
CA SER A 222 7.41 34.03 -21.40
C SER A 222 7.66 33.34 -20.06
N PHE A 223 8.07 32.08 -20.12
CA PHE A 223 8.58 31.33 -18.95
C PHE A 223 10.00 31.78 -18.56
N CYS A 224 10.69 32.43 -19.50
CA CYS A 224 12.05 32.95 -19.37
C CYS A 224 12.02 34.45 -19.69
N THR A 225 12.47 35.28 -18.76
CA THR A 225 12.51 36.73 -18.93
C THR A 225 13.78 37.19 -19.63
N ASN A 226 14.86 36.38 -19.58
CA ASN A 226 16.12 36.66 -20.26
C ASN A 226 16.70 35.39 -20.89
N ALA A 227 16.44 35.21 -22.18
CA ALA A 227 16.97 34.12 -23.00
C ALA A 227 18.07 34.64 -23.93
N ALA A 228 19.23 34.00 -23.90
CA ALA A 228 20.35 34.30 -24.77
C ALA A 228 21.17 33.04 -25.05
N GLY A 229 21.55 32.83 -26.31
CA GLY A 229 22.38 31.68 -26.71
C GLY A 229 21.73 30.32 -26.43
N GLY A 230 20.40 30.25 -26.48
CA GLY A 230 19.65 29.02 -26.27
C GLY A 230 19.42 28.62 -24.81
N VAL A 231 19.83 29.46 -23.85
CA VAL A 231 19.62 29.23 -22.42
C VAL A 231 18.82 30.35 -21.78
N CYS A 232 18.19 30.07 -20.64
CA CYS A 232 17.60 31.07 -19.79
C CYS A 232 18.54 31.46 -18.64
N THR A 233 18.52 32.73 -18.26
CA THR A 233 19.26 33.24 -17.09
C THR A 233 18.35 33.80 -15.99
N GLN A 234 17.07 34.03 -16.31
CA GLN A 234 16.08 34.47 -15.33
C GLN A 234 14.70 33.97 -15.75
N CYS A 235 14.00 33.32 -14.82
CA CYS A 235 12.71 32.71 -15.07
C CYS A 235 11.56 33.61 -14.63
N ALA A 236 10.40 33.40 -15.23
CA ALA A 236 9.16 33.98 -14.73
C ALA A 236 8.77 33.41 -13.35
N ALA A 237 7.74 33.98 -12.74
CA ALA A 237 7.18 33.48 -11.49
C ALA A 237 6.83 31.98 -11.58
N ASP A 238 6.88 31.30 -10.43
CA ASP A 238 6.63 29.87 -10.26
C ASP A 238 7.58 28.93 -11.03
N HIS A 239 8.68 29.47 -11.58
CA HIS A 239 9.74 28.71 -12.21
C HIS A 239 11.08 29.00 -11.54
N PHE A 240 11.88 27.97 -11.34
CA PHE A 240 13.26 28.10 -10.88
C PHE A 240 14.25 27.80 -12.02
N LEU A 241 15.41 28.45 -11.95
CA LEU A 241 16.51 28.27 -12.87
C LEU A 241 17.33 27.04 -12.46
N GLN A 242 17.59 26.16 -13.41
CA GLN A 242 18.45 24.98 -13.23
C GLN A 242 19.08 24.65 -14.59
N ASP A 243 20.38 24.39 -14.64
CA ASP A 243 21.08 23.91 -15.86
C ASP A 243 20.70 24.64 -17.18
N GLY A 244 20.56 25.97 -17.13
CA GLY A 244 20.23 26.80 -18.29
C GLY A 244 18.76 26.80 -18.72
N GLY A 245 17.87 26.13 -17.98
CA GLY A 245 16.43 26.07 -18.23
C GLY A 245 15.58 26.57 -17.07
N CYS A 246 14.30 26.80 -17.34
CA CYS A 246 13.30 27.16 -16.34
C CYS A 246 12.34 26.00 -16.09
N TYR A 247 12.26 25.59 -14.82
CA TYR A 247 11.48 24.44 -14.39
C TYR A 247 10.35 24.90 -13.46
N LYS A 248 9.13 24.49 -13.79
CA LYS A 248 7.92 24.90 -13.07
C LYS A 248 7.78 24.12 -11.76
N LEU A 249 7.41 24.80 -10.69
CA LEU A 249 7.01 24.16 -9.44
C LEU A 249 5.76 23.29 -9.66
N GLY A 250 5.68 22.16 -8.95
CA GLY A 250 4.52 21.25 -9.04
C GLY A 250 4.35 20.52 -10.38
N ARG A 251 5.31 20.64 -11.31
CA ARG A 251 5.29 19.94 -12.60
C ARG A 251 6.60 19.19 -12.84
N GLN A 252 6.52 18.02 -13.48
CA GLN A 252 7.70 17.27 -13.88
C GLN A 252 8.50 18.05 -14.95
N PRO A 253 9.84 18.05 -14.89
CA PRO A 253 10.68 17.45 -13.84
C PRO A 253 10.94 18.36 -12.62
N GLY A 254 10.50 19.62 -12.66
CA GLY A 254 10.76 20.62 -11.61
C GLY A 254 10.29 20.23 -10.20
N VAL A 255 9.17 19.52 -10.11
CA VAL A 255 8.60 18.98 -8.86
C VAL A 255 9.51 17.99 -8.14
N GLN A 256 10.54 17.46 -8.80
CA GLN A 256 11.54 16.59 -8.16
C GLN A 256 12.65 17.36 -7.46
N ILE A 257 12.83 18.65 -7.78
CA ILE A 257 13.98 19.43 -7.33
C ILE A 257 13.56 20.48 -6.32
N CYS A 258 12.57 21.30 -6.68
CA CYS A 258 12.28 22.52 -5.94
C CYS A 258 10.83 22.61 -5.49
N ALA A 259 10.65 22.93 -4.21
CA ALA A 259 9.35 23.13 -3.57
C ALA A 259 8.97 24.62 -3.46
N ALA A 260 9.95 25.52 -3.41
CA ALA A 260 9.72 26.96 -3.33
C ALA A 260 10.83 27.76 -4.04
N VAL A 261 10.45 28.84 -4.71
CA VAL A 261 11.36 29.69 -5.50
C VAL A 261 11.45 31.11 -4.92
N GLY A 262 12.65 31.67 -4.94
CA GLY A 262 12.92 33.05 -4.54
C GLY A 262 12.75 34.07 -5.67
N PRO A 263 12.90 35.38 -5.38
CA PRO A 263 12.72 36.46 -6.35
C PRO A 263 13.77 36.49 -7.47
N ASN A 264 14.91 35.82 -7.28
CA ASN A 264 15.99 35.67 -8.26
C ASN A 264 15.87 34.38 -9.10
N SER A 265 14.67 33.76 -9.12
CA SER A 265 14.42 32.47 -9.78
C SER A 265 15.27 31.31 -9.24
N LEU A 266 15.90 31.45 -8.07
CA LEU A 266 16.64 30.35 -7.46
C LEU A 266 15.74 29.52 -6.56
N CYS A 267 16.02 28.22 -6.48
CA CYS A 267 15.35 27.38 -5.51
C CYS A 267 15.72 27.80 -4.08
N THR A 268 14.72 28.00 -3.22
CA THR A 268 14.92 28.33 -1.80
C THR A 268 14.59 27.15 -0.89
N THR A 269 13.86 26.16 -1.40
CA THR A 269 13.50 24.95 -0.64
C THR A 269 13.57 23.75 -1.57
N CYS A 270 14.53 22.87 -1.33
CA CYS A 270 14.67 21.62 -2.09
C CYS A 270 13.63 20.59 -1.64
N VAL A 271 13.12 19.83 -2.60
CA VAL A 271 12.09 18.78 -2.35
C VAL A 271 12.62 17.69 -1.43
N ASN A 272 13.92 17.37 -1.54
CA ASN A 272 14.58 16.36 -0.71
C ASN A 272 14.94 16.85 0.71
N GLY A 273 14.48 18.03 1.11
CA GLY A 273 14.72 18.61 2.44
C GLY A 273 16.10 19.27 2.62
N GLN A 274 16.97 19.24 1.61
CA GLN A 274 18.29 19.87 1.68
C GLN A 274 18.21 21.40 1.56
N ARG A 275 19.24 22.08 2.08
CA ARG A 275 19.41 23.52 1.86
C ARG A 275 20.01 23.74 0.47
N PRO A 276 19.39 24.54 -0.40
CA PRO A 276 19.98 24.87 -1.70
C PRO A 276 21.23 25.72 -1.53
N ASP A 277 22.15 25.62 -2.50
CA ASP A 277 23.29 26.51 -2.58
C ASP A 277 22.83 27.97 -2.74
N THR A 278 23.37 28.87 -1.93
CA THR A 278 22.89 30.26 -1.85
C THR A 278 23.22 31.09 -3.09
N ASN A 279 24.19 30.68 -3.90
CA ASN A 279 24.63 31.42 -5.08
C ASN A 279 23.96 30.92 -6.36
N THR A 280 23.78 29.61 -6.46
CA THR A 280 23.31 28.92 -7.66
C THR A 280 21.87 28.41 -7.54
N GLY A 281 21.33 28.29 -6.32
CA GLY A 281 20.04 27.67 -6.07
C GLY A 281 20.02 26.16 -6.27
N ALA A 282 21.17 25.53 -6.54
CA ALA A 282 21.26 24.10 -6.80
C ALA A 282 20.96 23.29 -5.55
N CYS A 283 20.17 22.22 -5.70
CA CYS A 283 19.81 21.31 -4.62
C CYS A 283 20.80 20.14 -4.51
N PRO A 284 21.50 19.97 -3.38
CA PRO A 284 22.35 18.80 -3.14
C PRO A 284 21.55 17.50 -3.19
N VAL A 285 22.19 16.39 -3.58
CA VAL A 285 21.56 15.06 -3.61
C VAL A 285 21.68 14.34 -2.26
N CYS A 286 20.68 13.54 -1.91
CA CYS A 286 20.73 12.67 -0.74
C CYS A 286 21.58 11.41 -1.00
N PRO A 287 22.05 10.73 0.07
CA PRO A 287 22.73 9.44 -0.07
C PRO A 287 21.89 8.40 -0.83
N THR A 288 22.55 7.40 -1.40
CA THR A 288 21.89 6.31 -2.12
C THR A 288 20.79 5.65 -1.29
N GLY A 289 19.62 5.46 -1.90
CA GLY A 289 18.45 4.85 -1.24
C GLY A 289 17.63 5.82 -0.39
N CYS A 290 18.12 7.04 -0.17
CA CYS A 290 17.45 8.08 0.61
C CYS A 290 16.70 9.04 -0.30
N ASP A 291 15.43 9.28 0.00
CA ASP A 291 14.54 10.17 -0.75
C ASP A 291 14.61 11.60 -0.19
N THR A 292 14.40 11.75 1.13
CA THR A 292 14.62 13.02 1.85
C THR A 292 15.67 12.82 2.93
N CYS A 293 16.52 13.82 3.12
CA CYS A 293 17.58 13.77 4.12
C CYS A 293 17.76 15.12 4.81
N THR A 294 18.28 15.08 6.03
CA THR A 294 18.75 16.25 6.77
C THR A 294 20.26 16.25 6.81
N GLY A 295 20.87 17.38 6.46
CA GLY A 295 22.30 17.52 6.48
C GLY A 295 22.70 18.98 6.28
N THR A 296 23.91 19.30 6.72
CA THR A 296 24.60 20.54 6.36
C THR A 296 25.97 20.15 5.83
N SER A 297 26.68 21.07 5.18
CA SER A 297 28.05 20.82 4.74
C SER A 297 29.02 20.35 5.85
N SER A 298 28.62 20.48 7.12
CA SER A 298 29.36 20.11 8.33
C SER A 298 28.93 18.80 9.01
N ARG A 299 27.86 18.12 8.57
CA ARG A 299 27.38 16.87 9.19
C ARG A 299 26.92 15.89 8.12
N ALA A 300 27.25 14.61 8.28
CA ALA A 300 26.81 13.57 7.36
C ALA A 300 25.28 13.61 7.21
N PRO A 301 24.74 13.56 5.98
CA PRO A 301 23.30 13.61 5.76
C PRO A 301 22.62 12.38 6.40
N GLU A 302 21.75 12.63 7.36
CA GLU A 302 20.89 11.63 7.99
C GLU A 302 19.61 11.50 7.17
N CYS A 303 19.23 10.26 6.84
CA CYS A 303 18.05 10.04 6.02
C CYS A 303 16.75 10.22 6.82
N GLN A 304 15.72 10.77 6.18
CA GLN A 304 14.39 10.96 6.76
C GLN A 304 13.33 10.07 6.10
N SER A 305 13.37 9.92 4.78
CA SER A 305 12.51 9.00 4.02
C SER A 305 13.32 8.20 3.01
N CYS A 306 12.83 7.01 2.68
CA CYS A 306 13.52 6.10 1.78
C CYS A 306 12.88 6.06 0.40
N LEU A 307 13.73 5.85 -0.62
CA LEU A 307 13.29 5.55 -1.97
C LEU A 307 12.59 4.19 -2.00
N LEU A 308 11.76 3.97 -3.03
CA LEU A 308 11.12 2.68 -3.28
C LEU A 308 12.15 1.54 -3.31
N GLY A 309 11.79 0.42 -2.69
CA GLY A 309 12.68 -0.74 -2.52
C GLY A 309 13.61 -0.65 -1.32
N TYR A 310 13.47 0.40 -0.49
CA TYR A 310 14.20 0.55 0.76
C TYR A 310 13.24 0.80 1.94
N TYR A 311 13.59 0.28 3.12
CA TYR A 311 12.95 0.61 4.39
C TYR A 311 13.88 1.46 5.26
N PHE A 312 13.28 2.25 6.15
CA PHE A 312 14.02 3.10 7.08
C PHE A 312 14.43 2.33 8.32
N ASP A 313 15.74 2.25 8.59
CA ASP A 313 16.29 1.77 9.86
C ASP A 313 16.45 2.96 10.81
N SER A 314 15.56 3.03 11.80
CA SER A 314 15.55 4.14 12.76
C SER A 314 16.72 4.16 13.73
N ASP A 315 17.39 3.03 13.95
CA ASP A 315 18.53 2.92 14.87
C ASP A 315 19.79 3.48 14.21
N LYS A 316 19.97 3.18 12.92
CA LYS A 316 21.11 3.65 12.13
C LYS A 316 20.86 4.94 11.35
N LYS A 317 19.61 5.44 11.31
CA LYS A 317 19.18 6.63 10.55
C LYS A 317 19.51 6.55 9.06
N LEU A 318 19.32 5.37 8.47
CA LEU A 318 19.64 5.09 7.06
C LEU A 318 18.59 4.22 6.40
N CYS A 319 18.59 4.22 5.07
CA CYS A 319 17.73 3.38 4.26
C CYS A 319 18.43 2.09 3.86
N VAL A 320 17.76 0.97 4.06
CA VAL A 320 18.24 -0.38 3.76
C VAL A 320 17.33 -1.01 2.73
N LYS A 321 17.87 -1.77 1.78
CA LYS A 321 17.05 -2.44 0.75
C LYS A 321 16.06 -3.41 1.42
N CYS A 322 14.85 -3.54 0.87
CA CYS A 322 13.82 -4.45 1.35
C CYS A 322 14.25 -5.93 1.42
N THR A 323 15.29 -6.31 0.69
CA THR A 323 15.84 -7.67 0.67
C THR A 323 16.98 -7.90 1.66
N GLU A 324 17.47 -6.85 2.32
CA GLU A 324 18.62 -6.91 3.20
C GLU A 324 18.19 -6.81 4.66
N ASN A 325 18.99 -7.41 5.56
CA ASN A 325 18.75 -7.32 6.99
C ASN A 325 19.46 -6.08 7.57
N SER A 326 18.87 -5.48 8.59
CA SER A 326 19.55 -4.46 9.39
C SER A 326 18.98 -4.36 10.78
N SER A 327 19.88 -4.29 11.76
CA SER A 327 19.53 -4.23 13.18
C SER A 327 18.65 -5.43 13.55
N ALA A 328 17.44 -5.22 14.10
CA ALA A 328 16.49 -6.29 14.38
C ALA A 328 15.46 -6.54 13.26
N ILE A 329 15.59 -5.84 12.13
CA ILE A 329 14.68 -5.95 10.98
C ILE A 329 15.26 -6.94 9.97
N GLN A 330 14.41 -7.87 9.51
CA GLN A 330 14.74 -8.89 8.52
C GLN A 330 14.15 -8.51 7.15
N GLY A 331 14.97 -8.53 6.12
CA GLY A 331 14.56 -8.33 4.75
C GLY A 331 13.81 -9.54 4.18
N VAL A 332 12.97 -9.30 3.17
CA VAL A 332 12.22 -10.34 2.46
C VAL A 332 12.80 -10.51 1.06
N SER A 333 13.14 -11.73 0.67
CA SER A 333 13.70 -12.02 -0.65
C SER A 333 12.71 -11.61 -1.76
N SER A 334 13.26 -11.10 -2.86
CA SER A 334 12.49 -10.59 -4.01
C SER A 334 11.52 -9.44 -3.70
N CYS A 335 11.53 -8.88 -2.50
CA CYS A 335 10.69 -7.75 -2.15
C CYS A 335 11.20 -6.45 -2.79
N VAL A 336 10.34 -5.77 -3.56
CA VAL A 336 10.69 -4.51 -4.27
C VAL A 336 10.02 -3.28 -3.68
N SER A 337 9.07 -3.46 -2.77
CA SER A 337 8.48 -2.37 -1.98
C SER A 337 8.07 -2.90 -0.62
N CYS A 338 8.45 -2.20 0.45
CA CYS A 338 8.22 -2.65 1.81
C CYS A 338 8.11 -1.49 2.80
N ALA A 339 7.60 -1.80 4.00
CA ALA A 339 7.66 -0.94 5.18
C ALA A 339 8.36 -1.65 6.35
N PRO A 340 9.03 -0.91 7.25
CA PRO A 340 9.54 -1.48 8.48
C PRO A 340 8.39 -1.95 9.38
N PRO A 341 8.60 -2.98 10.22
CA PRO A 341 7.61 -3.43 11.19
C PRO A 341 7.36 -2.34 12.25
N SER A 342 6.16 -2.31 12.84
CA SER A 342 5.71 -1.23 13.75
C SER A 342 6.56 -1.07 15.02
N ASN A 343 7.27 -2.12 15.43
CA ASN A 343 8.18 -2.13 16.59
C ASN A 343 9.67 -2.18 16.19
N ASN A 344 10.00 -1.98 14.90
CA ASN A 344 11.35 -2.13 14.34
C ASN A 344 12.00 -3.50 14.62
N GLN A 345 11.19 -4.55 14.82
CA GLN A 345 11.66 -5.92 15.05
C GLN A 345 10.91 -6.91 14.15
N GLY A 346 11.65 -7.84 13.56
CA GLY A 346 11.07 -8.88 12.70
C GLY A 346 11.11 -8.52 11.21
N SER A 347 10.33 -9.25 10.41
CA SER A 347 10.35 -9.14 8.95
C SER A 347 9.73 -7.82 8.47
N VAL A 348 10.26 -7.25 7.39
CA VAL A 348 9.62 -6.14 6.69
C VAL A 348 8.25 -6.57 6.15
N VAL A 349 7.30 -5.63 6.14
CA VAL A 349 6.00 -5.84 5.49
C VAL A 349 6.20 -5.61 4.00
N CYS A 350 6.19 -6.70 3.22
CA CYS A 350 6.39 -6.62 1.78
C CYS A 350 5.09 -6.32 1.03
N TYR A 351 5.06 -5.23 0.26
CA TYR A 351 3.90 -4.83 -0.53
C TYR A 351 3.94 -5.35 -1.97
N LEU A 352 5.14 -5.60 -2.50
CA LEU A 352 5.36 -6.05 -3.87
C LEU A 352 6.57 -6.99 -3.95
N ILE A 353 6.42 -8.06 -4.73
CA ILE A 353 7.48 -9.03 -5.01
C ILE A 353 7.81 -8.98 -6.50
N ASN A 354 9.09 -9.12 -6.85
CA ASN A 354 9.54 -9.28 -8.22
C ASN A 354 9.58 -10.77 -8.57
N ASP A 355 8.61 -11.25 -9.37
CA ASP A 355 8.55 -12.64 -9.82
C ASP A 355 9.64 -13.04 -10.82
N SER A 356 10.51 -12.10 -11.21
CA SER A 356 11.56 -12.28 -12.24
C SER A 356 12.65 -13.30 -11.90
N GLY A 357 12.59 -13.94 -10.72
CA GLY A 357 13.56 -14.94 -10.25
C GLY A 357 13.00 -16.37 -10.06
N SER A 358 11.72 -16.63 -10.36
CA SER A 358 11.13 -17.97 -10.19
C SER A 358 10.73 -18.56 -11.53
N THR A 359 11.52 -19.51 -12.04
CA THR A 359 11.10 -20.42 -13.12
C THR A 359 10.05 -21.44 -12.68
N ASN A 360 9.46 -21.30 -11.49
CA ASN A 360 8.28 -22.07 -11.13
C ASN A 360 7.03 -21.31 -11.57
N LYS A 361 6.46 -21.78 -12.70
CA LYS A 361 5.03 -21.64 -12.99
C LYS A 361 4.22 -22.16 -11.81
N SER A 362 3.93 -21.32 -10.82
CA SER A 362 2.75 -21.48 -9.98
C SER A 362 1.60 -20.82 -10.73
N SER A 363 0.92 -21.66 -11.49
CA SER A 363 -0.37 -21.39 -12.13
C SER A 363 -1.43 -21.06 -11.07
N GLY A 364 -1.37 -19.85 -10.51
CA GLY A 364 -2.40 -19.27 -9.66
C GLY A 364 -3.43 -18.54 -10.52
N LEU A 365 -4.18 -19.31 -11.32
CA LEU A 365 -5.34 -18.79 -12.04
C LEU A 365 -6.33 -18.20 -11.04
N SER A 366 -6.73 -16.96 -11.31
CA SER A 366 -7.85 -16.28 -10.67
C SER A 366 -9.01 -17.26 -10.43
N THR A 367 -9.41 -17.37 -9.16
CA THR A 367 -10.46 -18.24 -8.65
C THR A 367 -11.85 -17.97 -9.27
N GLY A 368 -11.96 -17.01 -10.20
CA GLY A 368 -13.16 -16.72 -10.99
C GLY A 368 -13.33 -17.50 -12.31
N ALA A 369 -12.37 -18.34 -12.74
CA ALA A 369 -12.46 -19.08 -14.01
C ALA A 369 -12.62 -20.61 -13.86
N ILE A 370 -12.54 -21.15 -12.64
CA ILE A 370 -12.39 -22.61 -12.40
C ILE A 370 -13.76 -23.31 -12.15
N ALA A 371 -14.88 -22.61 -12.27
CA ALA A 371 -16.22 -23.24 -12.23
C ALA A 371 -16.74 -23.72 -13.61
N GLY A 372 -16.04 -23.45 -14.72
CA GLY A 372 -16.52 -23.78 -16.08
C GLY A 372 -15.86 -24.97 -16.78
N ILE A 373 -14.64 -25.36 -16.37
CA ILE A 373 -13.79 -26.26 -17.18
C ILE A 373 -13.96 -27.74 -16.80
N ALA A 374 -14.37 -28.05 -15.57
CA ALA A 374 -14.60 -29.43 -15.14
C ALA A 374 -15.82 -30.08 -15.84
N VAL A 375 -16.83 -29.29 -16.20
CA VAL A 375 -18.05 -29.81 -16.86
C VAL A 375 -17.80 -30.10 -18.35
N ALA A 376 -17.00 -29.28 -19.04
CA ALA A 376 -16.71 -29.48 -20.46
C ALA A 376 -15.89 -30.75 -20.71
N ALA A 377 -14.90 -31.06 -19.86
CA ALA A 377 -14.10 -32.27 -20.01
C ALA A 377 -14.92 -33.55 -19.79
N VAL A 378 -15.82 -33.56 -18.79
CA VAL A 378 -16.71 -34.71 -18.53
C VAL A 378 -17.73 -34.90 -19.66
N ILE A 379 -18.26 -33.82 -20.25
CA ILE A 379 -19.17 -33.92 -21.40
C ILE A 379 -18.44 -34.44 -22.64
N VAL A 380 -17.21 -33.99 -22.90
CA VAL A 380 -16.43 -34.45 -24.06
C VAL A 380 -16.04 -35.91 -23.91
N VAL A 381 -15.55 -36.33 -22.73
CA VAL A 381 -15.20 -37.73 -22.47
C VAL A 381 -16.44 -38.62 -22.45
N GLY A 382 -17.55 -38.17 -21.82
CA GLY A 382 -18.82 -38.89 -21.81
C GLY A 382 -19.43 -39.04 -23.21
N GLY A 383 -19.35 -37.99 -24.04
CA GLY A 383 -19.79 -38.01 -25.43
C GLY A 383 -18.95 -38.93 -26.31
N LEU A 384 -17.62 -38.95 -26.13
CA LEU A 384 -16.72 -39.85 -26.86
C LEU A 384 -16.96 -41.32 -26.50
N VAL A 385 -17.13 -41.63 -25.21
CA VAL A 385 -17.42 -43.00 -24.76
C VAL A 385 -18.79 -43.45 -25.24
N GLY A 386 -19.81 -42.58 -25.16
CA GLY A 386 -21.15 -42.86 -25.68
C GLY A 386 -21.17 -43.11 -27.19
N PHE A 387 -20.45 -42.28 -27.96
CA PHE A 387 -20.31 -42.44 -29.41
C PHE A 387 -19.58 -43.74 -29.79
N LEU A 388 -18.52 -44.09 -29.06
CA LEU A 388 -17.79 -45.35 -29.29
C LEU A 388 -18.65 -46.57 -28.95
N CYS A 389 -19.40 -46.55 -27.84
CA CYS A 389 -20.33 -47.63 -27.50
C CYS A 389 -21.45 -47.78 -28.54
N TRP A 390 -22.03 -46.67 -29.02
CA TRP A 390 -23.02 -46.71 -30.09
C TRP A 390 -22.43 -47.23 -31.40
N TRP A 391 -21.24 -46.76 -31.78
CA TRP A 391 -20.56 -47.19 -33.00
C TRP A 391 -20.23 -48.69 -33.00
N PHE A 392 -19.74 -49.25 -31.89
CA PHE A 392 -19.42 -50.67 -31.80
C PHE A 392 -20.67 -51.56 -31.68
N LEU A 393 -21.73 -51.10 -31.02
CA LEU A 393 -22.95 -51.89 -30.83
C LEU A 393 -23.90 -51.82 -32.05
N CYS A 394 -24.00 -50.69 -32.74
CA CYS A 394 -24.95 -50.49 -33.84
C CYS A 394 -24.34 -50.75 -35.23
N ARG A 395 -23.01 -50.75 -35.38
CA ARG A 395 -22.37 -51.07 -36.68
C ARG A 395 -22.16 -52.58 -36.90
N GLY A 396 -22.46 -53.42 -35.92
CA GLY A 396 -22.43 -54.88 -36.04
C GLY A 396 -23.72 -55.51 -36.61
N LYS A 397 -24.70 -54.69 -37.03
CA LYS A 397 -25.97 -55.20 -37.55
C LYS A 397 -26.46 -54.38 -38.76
N ALA A 398 -25.58 -54.25 -39.75
CA ALA A 398 -25.93 -53.91 -41.13
C ALA A 398 -25.21 -54.88 -42.07
#